data_AF-A0A367ILR6-F1
#
_entry.id   AF-A0A367ILR6-F1
#
_cell.length_a   1.000
_cell.length_b   1.000
_cell.length_c   1.000
_cell.angle_alpha   90.00
_cell.angle_beta   90.00
_cell.angle_gamma   90.00
#
_symmetry.space_group_name_H-M   'P 1'
#
loop_
_entity.id
_entity.type
_entity.pdbx_description
1 polymer ?
#
loop_
_entity_poly.entity_id
_entity_poly.type
_entity_poly.pdbx_seq_one_letter_code
_entity_poly.pdbx_strand_id
1 'polypeptide(L)'
;MDIAADTNPVAAQIVLTLDDDDVQGSTDIIRRRMNKLSTITRQAIFKQFGHTITERHLKNALPDIQSNELQACVIIANFLMPYLPATTDSLS
;
A
#
# COMPACT_ATOMS: atom_id res chain seq x y z
N MET A 1 -8.50 -47.48 27.58
CA MET A 1 -7.22 -47.60 26.85
C MET A 1 -6.71 -46.18 26.72
N ASP A 2 -5.89 -45.76 27.69
CA ASP A 2 -5.43 -44.37 27.80
C ASP A 2 -4.11 -44.23 27.04
N ILE A 3 -4.13 -43.50 25.94
CA ILE A 3 -2.93 -43.21 25.16
C ILE A 3 -2.33 -41.92 25.72
N ALA A 4 -1.34 -42.04 26.59
CA ALA A 4 -0.51 -40.91 27.00
C ALA A 4 0.32 -40.46 25.78
N ALA A 5 0.03 -39.26 25.28
CA ALA A 5 0.86 -38.59 24.28
C ALA A 5 2.11 -38.06 24.99
N ASP A 6 3.21 -38.80 24.86
CA ASP A 6 4.53 -38.35 25.28
C ASP A 6 4.88 -37.07 24.50
N THR A 7 4.77 -35.94 25.19
CA THR A 7 4.99 -34.63 24.58
C THR A 7 6.48 -34.34 24.67
N ASN A 8 7.20 -34.60 23.58
CA ASN A 8 8.62 -34.31 23.48
C ASN A 8 8.88 -32.81 23.78
N PRO A 9 9.56 -32.47 24.90
CA PRO A 9 9.78 -31.07 25.31
C PRO A 9 10.75 -30.32 24.38
N VAL A 10 11.41 -31.01 23.45
CA VAL A 10 12.23 -30.40 22.40
C VAL A 10 11.36 -29.73 21.33
N ALA A 11 10.18 -30.27 21.03
CA ALA A 11 9.26 -29.68 20.05
C ALA A 11 8.60 -28.39 20.57
N ALA A 12 8.41 -28.27 21.89
CA ALA A 12 7.87 -27.07 22.51
C ALA A 12 8.88 -25.90 22.55
N GLN A 13 10.19 -26.17 22.51
CA GLN A 13 11.23 -25.13 22.52
C GLN A 13 11.45 -24.47 21.17
N ILE A 14 11.10 -25.12 20.05
CA ILE A 14 11.28 -24.55 18.70
C ILE A 14 10.22 -23.48 18.37
N VAL A 15 9.07 -23.50 19.04
CA VAL A 15 7.96 -22.56 18.76
C VAL A 15 8.10 -21.23 19.51
N LEU A 16 8.94 -21.15 20.54
CA LEU A 16 8.96 -20.02 21.49
C LEU A 16 10.13 -19.05 21.33
N THR A 17 10.97 -19.18 20.31
CA THR A 17 12.10 -18.28 20.13
C THR A 17 12.12 -17.67 18.73
N LEU A 18 11.68 -16.42 18.69
CA LEU A 18 12.13 -15.32 17.81
C LEU A 18 11.45 -15.25 16.42
N ASP A 19 10.46 -14.36 16.27
CA ASP A 19 10.41 -13.38 15.15
C ASP A 19 9.09 -12.58 15.00
N ASP A 20 8.19 -12.53 15.99
CA ASP A 20 6.92 -11.79 15.81
C ASP A 20 7.01 -10.27 16.04
N ASP A 21 8.08 -9.74 16.64
CA ASP A 21 8.20 -8.29 16.88
C ASP A 21 8.73 -7.50 15.66
N ASP A 22 9.62 -8.08 14.84
CA ASP A 22 10.18 -7.40 13.65
C ASP A 22 9.23 -7.44 12.44
N VAL A 23 8.45 -8.51 12.30
CA VAL A 23 7.48 -8.68 11.18
C VAL A 23 6.32 -7.69 11.30
N GLN A 24 5.86 -7.41 12.52
CA GLN A 24 4.78 -6.45 12.76
C GLN A 24 5.21 -5.01 12.41
N GLY A 25 6.40 -4.59 12.87
CA GLY A 25 6.97 -3.27 12.55
C GLY A 25 7.20 -3.07 11.05
N SER A 26 7.69 -4.10 10.36
CA SER A 26 7.85 -4.10 8.90
C SER A 26 6.51 -3.97 8.16
N THR A 27 5.49 -4.71 8.60
CA THR A 27 4.14 -4.64 8.03
C THR A 27 3.51 -3.26 8.19
N ASP A 28 3.71 -2.61 9.35
CA ASP A 28 3.22 -1.26 9.62
C ASP A 28 3.88 -0.21 8.70
N ILE A 29 5.18 -0.33 8.47
CA ILE A 29 5.92 0.54 7.54
C ILE A 29 5.38 0.39 6.12
N ILE A 30 5.21 -0.84 5.65
CA ILE A 30 4.69 -1.13 4.31
C ILE A 30 3.26 -0.58 4.16
N ARG A 31 2.39 -0.82 5.15
CA ARG A 31 1.02 -0.30 5.16
C ARG A 31 1.00 1.22 5.12
N ARG A 32 1.83 1.87 5.92
CA ARG A 32 1.96 3.34 5.94
C ARG A 32 2.43 3.88 4.59
N ARG A 33 3.41 3.22 3.96
CA ARG A 33 3.88 3.59 2.62
C ARG A 33 2.78 3.46 1.57
N MET A 34 2.06 2.34 1.58
CA MET A 34 0.94 2.08 0.66
C MET A 34 -0.18 3.12 0.81
N ASN A 35 -0.50 3.52 2.04
CA ASN A 35 -1.50 4.55 2.33
C ASN A 35 -1.06 5.93 1.80
N LYS A 36 0.24 6.27 1.92
CA LYS A 36 0.81 7.51 1.39
C LYS A 36 0.70 7.53 -0.14
N LEU A 37 1.13 6.46 -0.81
CA LEU A 37 1.03 6.32 -2.27
C LEU A 37 -0.43 6.38 -2.74
N SER A 38 -1.33 5.62 -2.11
CA SER A 38 -2.76 5.62 -2.46
C SER A 38 -3.39 7.01 -2.34
N THR A 39 -3.04 7.75 -1.28
CA THR A 39 -3.53 9.12 -1.08
C THR A 39 -3.03 10.07 -2.16
N ILE A 40 -1.75 9.99 -2.51
CA ILE A 40 -1.13 10.90 -3.47
C ILE A 40 -1.60 10.62 -4.90
N THR A 41 -1.78 9.35 -5.25
CA THR A 41 -2.41 8.93 -6.51
C THR A 41 -3.83 9.48 -6.63
N ARG A 42 -4.66 9.34 -5.59
CA ARG A 42 -6.01 9.94 -5.56
C ARG A 42 -5.95 11.45 -5.73
N GLN A 43 -5.08 12.14 -5.01
CA GLN A 43 -4.94 13.60 -5.14
C GLN A 43 -4.52 14.03 -6.54
N ALA A 44 -3.60 13.29 -7.18
CA ALA A 44 -3.17 13.58 -8.55
C ALA A 44 -4.33 13.40 -9.54
N ILE A 45 -5.11 12.34 -9.39
CA ILE A 45 -6.35 12.09 -10.16
C ILE A 45 -7.32 13.26 -10.04
N PHE A 46 -7.66 13.67 -8.81
CA PHE A 46 -8.61 14.77 -8.63
C PHE A 46 -8.10 16.11 -9.15
N LYS A 47 -6.82 16.43 -8.93
CA LYS A 47 -6.22 17.70 -9.37
C LYS A 47 -6.05 17.79 -10.89
N GLN A 48 -5.89 16.66 -11.56
CA GLN A 48 -5.64 16.57 -13.00
C GLN A 48 -6.79 15.85 -13.70
N PHE A 49 -8.01 15.98 -13.16
CA PHE A 49 -9.16 15.26 -13.68
C PHE A 49 -9.37 15.59 -15.17
N GLY A 50 -9.54 14.54 -15.99
CA GLY A 50 -9.66 14.69 -17.44
C GLY A 50 -8.34 14.95 -18.18
N HIS A 51 -7.20 15.00 -17.47
CA HIS A 51 -5.88 15.19 -18.06
C HIS A 51 -4.97 13.99 -17.78
N THR A 52 -3.97 13.80 -18.64
CA THR A 52 -2.96 12.76 -18.45
C THR A 52 -2.07 13.10 -17.24
N ILE A 53 -1.95 12.14 -16.33
CA ILE A 53 -1.05 12.25 -15.18
C ILE A 53 0.36 11.87 -15.61
N THR A 54 1.31 12.73 -15.26
CA THR A 54 2.74 12.51 -15.52
C THR A 54 3.49 12.31 -14.20
N GLU A 55 4.68 11.72 -14.29
CA GLU A 55 5.57 11.54 -13.14
C GLU A 55 5.84 12.85 -12.37
N ARG A 56 5.91 13.98 -13.08
CA ARG A 56 6.13 15.31 -12.47
C ARG A 56 5.05 15.66 -11.45
N HIS A 57 3.78 15.34 -11.73
CA HIS A 57 2.68 15.65 -10.83
C HIS A 57 2.81 14.91 -9.50
N LEU A 58 3.27 13.66 -9.54
CA LEU A 58 3.44 12.83 -8.36
C LEU A 58 4.74 13.12 -7.62
N LYS A 59 5.85 13.38 -8.33
CA LYS A 59 7.15 13.70 -7.72
C LYS A 59 7.12 15.04 -6.97
N ASN A 60 6.32 16.00 -7.42
CA ASN A 60 6.10 17.26 -6.70
C ASN A 60 5.28 17.05 -5.41
N ALA A 61 4.36 16.08 -5.39
CA ALA A 61 3.53 15.75 -4.23
C ALA A 61 4.25 14.82 -3.23
N LEU A 62 5.13 13.95 -3.73
CA LEU A 62 5.93 13.01 -2.95
C LEU A 62 7.39 13.02 -3.44
N PRO A 63 8.24 13.93 -2.94
CA PRO A 63 9.63 14.01 -3.39
C PRO A 63 10.47 12.75 -3.08
N ASP A 64 10.12 12.04 -2.00
CA ASP A 64 10.77 10.79 -1.55
C ASP A 64 10.21 9.52 -2.22
N ILE A 65 9.44 9.65 -3.31
CA ILE A 65 8.89 8.51 -4.04
C ILE A 65 9.99 7.75 -4.78
N GLN A 66 9.99 6.43 -4.69
CA GLN A 66 10.92 5.60 -5.46
C GLN A 66 10.45 5.51 -6.92
N SER A 67 11.39 5.29 -7.85
CA SER A 67 11.08 5.30 -9.29
C SER A 67 10.04 4.25 -9.71
N ASN A 68 10.10 3.06 -9.10
CA ASN A 68 9.15 1.96 -9.32
C ASN A 68 7.74 2.31 -8.80
N GLU A 69 7.65 2.86 -7.58
CA GLU A 69 6.40 3.30 -6.98
C GLU A 69 5.77 4.44 -7.81
N LEU A 70 6.61 5.37 -8.28
CA LEU A 70 6.21 6.49 -9.12
C LEU A 70 5.60 6.00 -10.44
N GLN A 71 6.30 5.12 -11.14
CA GLN A 71 5.81 4.53 -12.39
C GLN A 71 4.49 3.78 -12.17
N ALA A 72 4.40 2.97 -11.12
CA ALA A 72 3.17 2.25 -10.79
C ALA A 72 1.99 3.21 -10.53
N CYS A 73 2.22 4.28 -9.75
CA CYS A 73 1.20 5.27 -9.46
C CYS A 73 0.72 6.01 -10.73
N VAL A 74 1.63 6.36 -11.66
CA VAL A 74 1.26 6.95 -12.97
C VAL A 74 0.38 6.00 -13.77
N ILE A 75 0.77 4.73 -13.87
CA ILE A 75 0.01 3.71 -14.62
C ILE A 75 -1.39 3.55 -14.03
N ILE A 76 -1.48 3.35 -12.72
CA ILE A 76 -2.76 3.18 -12.02
C ILE A 76 -3.63 4.42 -12.21
N ALA A 77 -3.08 5.62 -12.05
CA ALA A 77 -3.84 6.84 -12.15
C ALA A 77 -4.42 7.07 -13.55
N ASN A 78 -3.60 6.88 -14.59
CA ASN A 78 -4.04 7.02 -15.97
C ASN A 78 -5.00 5.91 -16.39
N PHE A 79 -4.82 4.69 -15.86
CA PHE A 79 -5.76 3.59 -16.07
C PHE A 79 -7.14 3.89 -15.49
N LEU A 80 -7.19 4.48 -14.28
CA LEU A 80 -8.45 4.79 -13.61
C LEU A 80 -9.16 6.02 -14.20
N MET A 81 -8.42 6.99 -14.73
CA MET A 81 -8.95 8.29 -15.17
C MET A 81 -10.22 8.21 -16.04
N PRO A 82 -10.32 7.35 -17.08
CA PRO A 82 -11.50 7.29 -17.95
C PRO A 82 -12.75 6.70 -17.28
N TYR A 83 -12.58 6.01 -16.15
CA TYR A 83 -13.66 5.31 -15.44
C TYR A 83 -14.24 6.12 -14.29
N LEU A 84 -13.66 7.28 -13.99
CA LEU A 84 -14.16 8.13 -12.94
C LEU A 84 -15.32 8.98 -13.47
N PRO A 85 -16.44 9.05 -12.75
CA PRO A 85 -17.52 9.93 -13.15
C PRO A 85 -16.99 11.36 -13.21
N ALA A 86 -17.35 12.08 -14.27
CA ALA A 86 -17.17 13.52 -14.31
C ALA A 86 -17.72 14.08 -12.99
N THR A 87 -16.93 14.92 -12.31
CA THR A 87 -17.44 15.64 -11.15
C THR A 87 -18.66 16.40 -11.64
N THR A 88 -19.85 15.93 -11.30
CA THR A 88 -21.08 16.63 -11.59
C THR A 88 -20.95 17.95 -10.86
N ASP A 89 -20.83 19.05 -11.60
CA ASP A 89 -21.06 20.39 -11.11
C ASP A 89 -22.54 20.48 -10.69
N SER A 90 -22.87 19.88 -9.55
CA SER A 90 -24.14 20.06 -8.87
C SER A 90 -23.97 21.20 -7.87
N LEU A 91 -23.88 22.42 -8.40
CA LEU A 91 -24.13 23.67 -7.69
C LEU A 91 -24.87 24.59 -8.67
N SER A 92 -26.17 24.34 -8.76
CA SER A 92 -27.22 25.31 -9.08
C SER A 92 -27.27 26.41 -8.02
#